data_AF-A0A3Q2HFE7-F1
#
_entry.id   AF-A0A3Q2HFE7-F1
#
_cell.length_a   1.000
_cell.length_b   1.000
_cell.length_c   1.000
_cell.angle_alpha   90.00
_cell.angle_beta   90.00
_cell.angle_gamma   90.00
#
_symmetry.space_group_name_H-M   'P 1'
#
loop_
_entity.id
_entity.type
_entity.pdbx_description
1 polymer ?
#
loop_
_entity_poly.entity_id
_entity_poly.type
_entity_poly.pdbx_seq_one_letter_code
_entity_poly.pdbx_strand_id
1 'polypeptide(L)'
;MAPLRFSANVSWLFPELPGLPARLRAAGSSGFRAAEVGWPYAEPPEALARAAREAGLQLVLINTPPGDREKGEMGLGAVPGRQAAFREGLEQAVLYAKALGCPRIHLMAGRVPQGADRAAVRGEMETVFLENLRHAAGVLAQENLVGLLEPINTRLTDPQYFLDTPQQGRTLSPCASCPFDSCALLESHGPLPGFSPSGSHLAEGGKTQPPVTNGRIPLADHGWEPDRKHPGVPAHRWACAGGTGPGPGGA
;
A
#
# COMPACT_ATOMS: atom_id res chain seq x y z
N MET A 1 11.93 -23.94 -4.27
CA MET A 1 11.21 -22.64 -4.29
C MET A 1 10.69 -22.36 -2.90
N ALA A 2 10.92 -21.14 -2.39
CA ALA A 2 10.25 -20.72 -1.16
C ALA A 2 8.73 -20.60 -1.42
N PRO A 3 7.87 -21.02 -0.48
CA PRO A 3 6.43 -20.93 -0.65
C PRO A 3 5.98 -19.45 -0.67
N LEU A 4 5.00 -19.14 -1.53
CA LEU A 4 4.36 -17.83 -1.57
C LEU A 4 3.66 -17.54 -0.23
N ARG A 5 3.71 -16.27 0.20
CA ARG A 5 3.03 -15.79 1.41
C ARG A 5 1.88 -14.88 0.99
N PHE A 6 0.67 -15.20 1.45
CA PHE A 6 -0.53 -14.44 1.14
C PHE A 6 -1.05 -13.71 2.38
N SER A 7 -1.54 -12.48 2.18
CA SER A 7 -2.36 -11.75 3.15
C SER A 7 -3.83 -11.84 2.74
N ALA A 8 -4.73 -11.98 3.73
CA ALA A 8 -6.17 -11.82 3.51
C ALA A 8 -6.55 -10.35 3.68
N ASN A 9 -7.10 -9.72 2.63
CA ASN A 9 -7.72 -8.42 2.78
C ASN A 9 -9.13 -8.57 3.36
N VAL A 10 -9.24 -8.43 4.68
CA VAL A 10 -10.52 -8.65 5.40
C VAL A 10 -11.49 -7.47 5.30
N SER A 11 -11.11 -6.41 4.57
CA SER A 11 -12.05 -5.36 4.17
C SER A 11 -12.92 -5.81 2.99
N TRP A 12 -12.41 -6.72 2.16
CA TRP A 12 -13.10 -7.29 1.01
C TRP A 12 -13.52 -8.74 1.19
N LEU A 13 -12.71 -9.53 1.90
CA LEU A 13 -13.00 -10.93 2.21
C LEU A 13 -13.85 -11.06 3.46
N PHE A 14 -14.66 -12.12 3.48
CA PHE A 14 -15.62 -12.44 4.55
C PHE A 14 -16.65 -11.32 4.83
N PRO A 15 -17.20 -10.62 3.81
CA PRO A 15 -18.14 -9.52 4.03
C PRO A 15 -19.41 -9.94 4.77
N GLU A 16 -19.78 -11.22 4.70
CA GLU A 16 -20.92 -11.83 5.38
C GLU A 16 -20.78 -11.88 6.91
N LEU A 17 -19.57 -11.69 7.46
CA LEU A 17 -19.32 -11.75 8.90
C LEU A 17 -19.35 -10.35 9.56
N PRO A 18 -19.82 -10.26 10.82
CA PRO A 18 -19.98 -9.00 11.53
C PRO A 18 -18.63 -8.46 12.03
N GLY A 19 -18.34 -7.21 11.66
CA GLY A 19 -17.16 -6.49 12.15
C GLY A 19 -15.82 -7.11 11.72
N LEU A 20 -14.74 -6.43 12.05
CA LEU A 20 -13.39 -6.89 11.70
C LEU A 20 -12.90 -8.08 12.54
N PRO A 21 -13.19 -8.19 13.86
CA PRO A 21 -12.74 -9.33 14.66
C PRO A 21 -13.22 -10.70 14.13
N ALA A 22 -14.47 -10.79 13.67
CA ALA A 22 -14.99 -12.05 13.13
C ALA A 22 -14.31 -12.42 11.80
N ARG A 23 -14.08 -11.42 10.93
CA ARG A 23 -13.40 -11.61 9.64
C ARG A 23 -11.93 -12.02 9.81
N LEU A 24 -11.24 -11.48 10.82
CA LEU A 24 -9.88 -11.91 11.16
C LEU A 24 -9.84 -13.38 11.62
N ARG A 25 -10.78 -13.80 12.49
CA ARG A 25 -10.88 -15.22 12.88
C ARG A 25 -11.17 -16.14 11.69
N ALA A 26 -12.02 -15.71 10.76
CA ALA A 26 -12.30 -16.47 9.54
C ALA A 26 -11.08 -16.58 8.62
N ALA A 27 -10.31 -15.50 8.47
CA ALA A 27 -9.06 -15.51 7.71
C ALA A 27 -8.04 -16.50 8.30
N GLY A 28 -7.83 -16.47 9.63
CA GLY A 28 -6.96 -17.43 10.31
C GLY A 28 -7.44 -18.88 10.14
N SER A 29 -8.74 -19.12 10.30
CA SER A 29 -9.36 -20.44 10.10
C SER A 29 -9.24 -20.95 8.66
N SER A 30 -9.13 -20.03 7.69
CA SER A 30 -8.91 -20.33 6.28
C SER A 30 -7.43 -20.59 5.93
N GLY A 31 -6.54 -20.57 6.91
CA GLY A 31 -5.12 -20.87 6.75
C GLY A 31 -4.23 -19.67 6.43
N PHE A 32 -4.77 -18.45 6.41
CA PHE A 32 -3.94 -17.26 6.26
C PHE A 32 -3.08 -17.04 7.51
N ARG A 33 -1.90 -16.48 7.31
CA ARG A 33 -0.95 -16.11 8.37
C ARG A 33 -0.75 -14.59 8.46
N ALA A 34 -1.29 -13.86 7.50
CA ALA A 34 -1.26 -12.42 7.44
C ALA A 34 -2.62 -11.88 7.01
N ALA A 35 -2.97 -10.68 7.46
CA ALA A 35 -4.16 -9.98 7.01
C ALA A 35 -3.91 -8.47 6.91
N GLU A 36 -4.65 -7.83 6.02
CA GLU A 36 -4.67 -6.39 5.83
C GLU A 36 -6.08 -5.86 6.07
N VAL A 37 -6.15 -4.68 6.69
CA VAL A 37 -7.40 -4.06 7.15
C VAL A 37 -7.38 -2.62 6.67
N GLY A 38 -8.28 -2.24 5.75
CA GLY A 38 -8.35 -0.89 5.20
C GLY A 38 -8.49 0.16 6.30
N TRP A 39 -9.61 0.16 7.02
CA TRP A 39 -9.85 1.13 8.10
C TRP A 39 -10.33 0.44 9.38
N PRO A 40 -9.43 0.25 10.37
CA PRO A 40 -9.76 -0.45 11.61
C PRO A 40 -10.52 0.41 12.65
N TYR A 41 -10.75 1.70 12.37
CA TYR A 41 -11.06 2.73 13.37
C TYR A 41 -12.42 2.65 14.05
N ALA A 42 -13.32 1.79 13.56
CA ALA A 42 -14.62 1.54 14.20
C ALA A 42 -14.52 0.57 15.39
N GLU A 43 -13.39 -0.12 15.53
CA GLU A 43 -13.16 -1.16 16.53
C GLU A 43 -12.02 -0.74 17.45
N PRO A 44 -12.08 -1.03 18.77
CA PRO A 44 -10.96 -0.76 19.67
C PRO A 44 -9.68 -1.51 19.22
N PRO A 45 -8.51 -0.85 19.21
CA PRO A 45 -7.29 -1.46 18.72
C PRO A 45 -6.89 -2.72 19.51
N GLU A 46 -7.18 -2.78 20.81
CA GLU A 46 -6.91 -3.94 21.67
C GLU A 46 -7.79 -5.15 21.31
N ALA A 47 -9.04 -4.90 20.90
CA ALA A 47 -9.96 -5.95 20.47
C ALA A 47 -9.50 -6.57 19.15
N LEU A 48 -9.04 -5.74 18.21
CA LEU A 48 -8.45 -6.19 16.95
C LEU A 48 -7.13 -6.94 17.16
N ALA A 49 -6.24 -6.43 18.01
CA ALA A 49 -4.97 -7.08 18.33
C ALA A 49 -5.20 -8.48 18.94
N ARG A 50 -6.18 -8.58 19.85
CA ARG A 50 -6.59 -9.85 20.44
C ARG A 50 -7.12 -10.81 19.38
N ALA A 51 -8.03 -10.36 18.51
CA ALA A 51 -8.61 -11.19 17.46
C ALA A 51 -7.55 -11.68 16.45
N ALA A 52 -6.63 -10.81 16.05
CA ALA A 52 -5.52 -11.19 15.16
C ALA A 52 -4.61 -12.24 15.82
N ARG A 53 -4.25 -12.06 17.10
CA ARG A 53 -3.43 -13.01 17.86
C ARG A 53 -4.11 -14.36 18.02
N GLU A 54 -5.39 -14.37 18.39
CA GLU A 54 -6.19 -15.60 18.52
C GLU A 54 -6.33 -16.34 17.18
N ALA A 55 -6.41 -15.60 16.08
CA ALA A 55 -6.44 -16.14 14.72
C ALA A 55 -5.07 -16.55 14.17
N GLY A 56 -3.98 -16.31 14.90
CA GLY A 56 -2.61 -16.58 14.43
C GLY A 56 -2.18 -15.71 13.24
N LEU A 57 -2.74 -14.51 13.12
CA LEU A 57 -2.50 -13.57 12.02
C LEU A 57 -1.53 -12.47 12.42
N GLN A 58 -0.61 -12.14 11.52
CA GLN A 58 0.10 -10.87 11.53
C GLN A 58 -0.70 -9.84 10.73
N LEU A 59 -1.01 -8.68 11.31
CA LEU A 59 -1.55 -7.57 10.53
C LEU A 59 -0.42 -6.89 9.77
N VAL A 60 -0.59 -6.73 8.47
CA VAL A 60 0.51 -6.34 7.57
C VAL A 60 0.31 -5.01 6.87
N LEU A 61 -0.91 -4.48 6.85
CA LEU A 61 -1.22 -3.17 6.28
C LEU A 61 -2.51 -2.61 6.88
N ILE A 62 -2.49 -1.31 7.20
CA ILE A 62 -3.69 -0.48 7.44
C ILE A 62 -3.63 0.82 6.64
N ASN A 63 -4.75 1.48 6.40
CA ASN A 63 -4.79 2.78 5.72
C ASN A 63 -5.03 3.90 6.74
N THR A 64 -4.51 5.10 6.48
CA THR A 64 -4.93 6.32 7.21
C THR A 64 -6.45 6.52 7.13
N PRO A 65 -7.08 7.22 8.10
CA PRO A 65 -8.52 7.48 8.06
C PRO A 65 -8.96 8.09 6.72
N PRO A 66 -10.13 7.68 6.19
CA PRO A 66 -10.59 8.14 4.88
C PRO A 66 -11.14 9.57 4.91
N GLY A 67 -11.32 10.16 6.10
CA GLY A 67 -12.06 11.40 6.27
C GLY A 67 -13.57 11.17 6.35
N ASP A 68 -14.34 12.18 5.99
CA ASP A 68 -15.80 12.18 5.97
C ASP A 68 -16.33 11.52 4.68
N ARG A 69 -16.66 10.23 4.80
CA ARG A 69 -17.17 9.43 3.66
C ARG A 69 -18.52 9.93 3.14
N GLU A 70 -19.34 10.55 3.98
CA GLU A 70 -20.64 11.10 3.57
C GLU A 70 -20.46 12.34 2.67
N LYS A 71 -19.34 13.06 2.85
CA LYS A 71 -18.91 14.14 1.94
C LYS A 71 -18.11 13.63 0.73
N GLY A 72 -18.02 12.32 0.57
CA GLY A 72 -17.28 11.69 -0.54
C GLY A 72 -15.77 11.71 -0.38
N GLU A 73 -15.24 11.87 0.84
CA GLU A 73 -13.79 11.80 1.10
C GLU A 73 -13.26 10.37 1.04
N MET A 74 -11.99 10.22 0.64
CA MET A 74 -11.32 8.93 0.49
C MET A 74 -9.81 9.10 0.72
N GLY A 75 -9.45 9.66 1.87
CA GLY A 75 -8.11 10.10 2.21
C GLY A 75 -7.97 11.61 2.14
N LEU A 76 -6.99 12.13 2.88
CA LEU A 76 -6.78 13.56 3.09
C LEU A 76 -5.34 14.02 2.80
N GLY A 77 -4.46 13.12 2.37
CA GLY A 77 -3.03 13.40 2.23
C GLY A 77 -2.71 14.54 1.27
N ALA A 78 -3.47 14.69 0.19
CA ALA A 78 -3.27 15.69 -0.87
C ALA A 78 -4.39 16.74 -0.91
N VAL A 79 -5.33 16.73 0.05
CA VAL A 79 -6.53 17.58 -0.01
C VAL A 79 -6.23 18.96 0.59
N PRO A 80 -6.29 20.07 -0.19
CA PRO A 80 -6.00 21.39 0.33
C PRO A 80 -6.94 21.81 1.46
N GLY A 81 -6.39 22.47 2.48
CA GLY A 81 -7.12 22.87 3.68
C GLY A 81 -7.38 21.74 4.69
N ARG A 82 -6.93 20.50 4.42
CA ARG A 82 -7.14 19.33 5.29
C ARG A 82 -5.85 18.76 5.89
N GLN A 83 -4.75 19.51 5.86
CA GLN A 83 -3.45 19.12 6.41
C GLN A 83 -3.54 18.76 7.90
N ALA A 84 -4.21 19.58 8.72
CA ALA A 84 -4.36 19.30 10.15
C ALA A 84 -5.11 17.98 10.39
N ALA A 85 -6.23 17.76 9.68
CA ALA A 85 -7.00 16.53 9.77
C ALA A 85 -6.22 15.30 9.28
N PHE A 86 -5.36 15.45 8.26
CA PHE A 86 -4.44 14.38 7.84
C PHE A 86 -3.45 14.02 8.96
N ARG A 87 -2.85 15.02 9.63
CA ARG A 87 -1.87 14.82 10.70
C ARG A 87 -2.50 14.12 11.91
N GLU A 88 -3.68 14.56 12.34
CA GLU A 88 -4.47 13.88 13.38
C GLU A 88 -4.78 12.42 12.98
N GLY A 89 -5.21 12.21 11.73
CA GLY A 89 -5.49 10.88 11.22
C GLY A 89 -4.24 9.98 11.13
N LEU A 90 -3.08 10.55 10.84
CA LEU A 90 -1.80 9.84 10.87
C LEU A 90 -1.44 9.39 12.28
N GLU A 91 -1.57 10.27 13.27
CA GLU A 91 -1.34 9.92 14.69
C GLU A 91 -2.25 8.78 15.13
N GLN A 92 -3.54 8.82 14.73
CA GLN A 92 -4.48 7.74 14.96
C GLN A 92 -4.03 6.43 14.28
N ALA A 93 -3.59 6.50 13.02
CA ALA A 93 -3.10 5.33 12.29
C ALA A 93 -1.86 4.72 12.96
N VAL A 94 -0.93 5.55 13.45
CA VAL A 94 0.27 5.11 14.19
C VAL A 94 -0.12 4.42 15.50
N LEU A 95 -1.06 4.98 16.26
CA LEU A 95 -1.58 4.36 17.48
C LEU A 95 -2.11 2.95 17.20
N TYR A 96 -2.93 2.79 16.16
CA TYR A 96 -3.45 1.50 15.75
C TYR A 96 -2.34 0.57 15.27
N ALA A 97 -1.44 1.04 14.40
CA ALA A 97 -0.34 0.24 13.90
C ALA A 97 0.52 -0.34 15.03
N LYS A 98 0.84 0.46 16.05
CA LYS A 98 1.59 0.02 17.23
C LYS A 98 0.84 -1.02 18.04
N ALA A 99 -0.42 -0.77 18.37
CA ALA A 99 -1.25 -1.70 19.13
C ALA A 99 -1.44 -3.05 18.41
N LEU A 100 -1.52 -3.02 17.08
CA LEU A 100 -1.71 -4.18 16.22
C LEU A 100 -0.41 -4.90 15.85
N GLY A 101 0.75 -4.32 16.14
CA GLY A 101 2.05 -4.79 15.62
C GLY A 101 2.12 -4.74 14.08
N CYS A 102 1.39 -3.81 13.46
CA CYS A 102 1.33 -3.66 12.01
C CYS A 102 2.48 -2.76 11.52
N PRO A 103 3.36 -3.25 10.63
CA PRO A 103 4.57 -2.50 10.26
C PRO A 103 4.34 -1.41 9.18
N ARG A 104 3.15 -1.37 8.56
CA ARG A 104 2.92 -0.56 7.36
C ARG A 104 1.60 0.19 7.40
N ILE A 105 1.64 1.45 6.97
CA ILE A 105 0.49 2.33 6.86
C ILE A 105 0.43 2.88 5.44
N HIS A 106 -0.67 2.64 4.72
CA HIS A 106 -0.96 3.33 3.46
C HIS A 106 -1.46 4.75 3.75
N LEU A 107 -0.72 5.73 3.25
CA LEU A 107 -1.03 7.16 3.32
C LEU A 107 -1.95 7.53 2.16
N MET A 108 -3.26 7.54 2.42
CA MET A 108 -4.25 7.78 1.38
C MET A 108 -4.19 9.24 0.88
N ALA A 109 -3.97 9.40 -0.42
CA ALA A 109 -3.81 10.71 -1.05
C ALA A 109 -5.10 11.52 -1.04
N GLY A 110 -6.26 10.88 -1.22
CA GLY A 110 -7.54 11.56 -1.30
C GLY A 110 -8.01 11.85 -2.72
N ARG A 111 -9.20 12.42 -2.80
CA ARG A 111 -9.88 12.78 -4.06
C ARG A 111 -9.66 14.24 -4.40
N VAL A 112 -9.69 14.54 -5.69
CA VAL A 112 -9.87 15.89 -6.21
C VAL A 112 -11.17 16.47 -5.61
N PRO A 113 -11.15 17.67 -5.01
CA PRO A 113 -12.33 18.28 -4.41
C PRO A 113 -13.51 18.34 -5.38
N GLN A 114 -14.73 18.10 -4.87
CA GLN A 114 -15.93 18.11 -5.70
C GLN A 114 -16.12 19.47 -6.39
N GLY A 115 -16.38 19.44 -7.70
CA GLY A 115 -16.58 20.64 -8.51
C GLY A 115 -15.30 21.36 -8.94
N ALA A 116 -14.13 20.92 -8.49
CA ALA A 116 -12.86 21.43 -8.96
C ALA A 116 -12.46 20.81 -10.30
N ASP A 117 -11.83 21.60 -11.16
CA ASP A 117 -11.11 21.06 -12.31
C ASP A 117 -9.78 20.43 -11.84
N ARG A 118 -9.60 19.14 -12.15
CA ARG A 118 -8.40 18.36 -11.78
C ARG A 118 -7.12 19.05 -12.24
N ALA A 119 -7.10 19.63 -13.44
CA ALA A 119 -5.91 20.29 -13.96
C ALA A 119 -5.57 21.55 -13.16
N ALA A 120 -6.59 22.35 -12.83
CA ALA A 120 -6.44 23.58 -12.06
C ALA A 120 -5.90 23.35 -10.63
N VAL A 121 -6.38 22.31 -9.93
CA VAL A 121 -5.97 22.06 -8.53
C VAL A 121 -4.76 21.15 -8.38
N ARG A 122 -4.27 20.54 -9.47
CA ARG A 122 -3.20 19.54 -9.44
C ARG A 122 -1.95 20.02 -8.69
N GLY A 123 -1.46 21.22 -9.00
CA GLY A 123 -0.23 21.75 -8.40
C GLY A 123 -0.37 22.03 -6.89
N GLU A 124 -1.54 22.51 -6.47
CA GLU A 124 -1.83 22.72 -5.04
C GLU A 124 -1.90 21.39 -4.30
N MET A 125 -2.59 20.39 -4.86
CA MET A 125 -2.66 19.05 -4.28
C MET A 125 -1.29 18.37 -4.20
N GLU A 126 -0.44 18.50 -5.23
CA GLU A 126 0.94 17.99 -5.19
C GLU A 126 1.76 18.65 -4.05
N THR A 127 1.61 19.96 -3.89
CA THR A 127 2.29 20.73 -2.84
C THR A 127 1.87 20.25 -1.45
N VAL A 128 0.55 20.13 -1.23
CA VAL A 128 -0.04 19.64 0.01
C VAL A 128 0.40 18.22 0.30
N PHE A 129 0.40 17.35 -0.72
CA PHE A 129 0.80 15.96 -0.53
C PHE A 129 2.26 15.85 -0.15
N LEU A 130 3.16 16.57 -0.81
CA LEU A 130 4.59 16.58 -0.46
C LEU A 130 4.83 17.08 0.97
N GLU A 131 4.11 18.11 1.41
CA GLU A 131 4.19 18.61 2.78
C GLU A 131 3.78 17.51 3.80
N ASN A 132 2.64 16.89 3.57
CA ASN A 132 2.09 15.85 4.42
C ASN A 132 2.94 14.57 4.42
N LEU A 133 3.50 14.17 3.27
CA LEU A 133 4.39 13.02 3.17
C LEU A 133 5.72 13.26 3.89
N ARG A 134 6.28 14.47 3.84
CA ARG A 134 7.48 14.83 4.62
C ARG A 134 7.21 14.75 6.13
N HIS A 135 6.07 15.26 6.57
CA HIS A 135 5.67 15.14 7.96
C HIS A 135 5.47 13.67 8.36
N ALA A 136 4.76 12.90 7.54
CA ALA A 136 4.51 11.49 7.78
C ALA A 136 5.80 10.67 7.87
N ALA A 137 6.76 10.91 6.97
CA ALA A 137 8.07 10.25 7.00
C ALA A 137 8.79 10.48 8.34
N GLY A 138 8.74 11.71 8.88
CA GLY A 138 9.32 12.02 10.19
C GLY A 138 8.67 11.25 11.34
N VAL A 139 7.33 11.22 11.39
CA VAL A 139 6.58 10.49 12.42
C VAL A 139 6.81 8.98 12.32
N LEU A 140 6.71 8.41 11.12
CA LEU A 140 6.85 6.97 10.89
C LEU A 140 8.27 6.48 11.19
N ALA A 141 9.30 7.27 10.88
CA ALA A 141 10.69 6.95 11.20
C ALA A 141 10.93 6.84 12.72
N GLN A 142 10.32 7.72 13.52
CA GLN A 142 10.43 7.68 14.99
C GLN A 142 9.81 6.40 15.57
N GLU A 143 8.82 5.85 14.88
CA GLU A 143 8.04 4.69 15.34
C GLU A 143 8.43 3.38 14.64
N ASN A 144 9.48 3.41 13.79
CA ASN A 144 9.93 2.27 12.98
C ASN A 144 8.81 1.65 12.13
N LEU A 145 7.96 2.51 11.55
CA LEU A 145 6.87 2.15 10.64
C LEU A 145 7.23 2.55 9.20
N VAL A 146 6.60 1.90 8.23
CA VAL A 146 6.79 2.22 6.80
C VAL A 146 5.50 2.81 6.22
N GLY A 147 5.62 3.96 5.59
CA GLY A 147 4.55 4.59 4.81
C GLY A 147 4.47 3.97 3.43
N LEU A 148 3.26 3.68 2.95
CA LEU A 148 3.02 3.22 1.59
C LEU A 148 2.18 4.23 0.81
N LEU A 149 2.50 4.41 -0.47
CA LEU A 149 1.66 5.13 -1.42
C LEU A 149 1.07 4.16 -2.42
N GLU A 150 -0.24 4.19 -2.60
CA GLU A 150 -0.95 3.35 -3.57
C GLU A 150 -1.64 4.22 -4.62
N PRO A 151 -1.17 4.19 -5.88
CA PRO A 151 -1.90 4.78 -6.98
C PRO A 151 -3.20 3.99 -7.26
N ILE A 152 -4.33 4.69 -7.37
CA ILE A 152 -5.64 4.07 -7.61
C ILE A 152 -6.09 4.30 -9.05
N ASN A 153 -6.72 3.29 -9.64
CA ASN A 153 -7.20 3.33 -11.01
C ASN A 153 -8.40 4.30 -11.18
N THR A 154 -8.15 5.44 -11.81
CA THR A 154 -9.18 6.47 -12.08
C THR A 154 -10.15 6.12 -13.20
N ARG A 155 -9.92 5.04 -13.96
CA ARG A 155 -10.85 4.62 -15.02
C ARG A 155 -11.95 3.70 -14.50
N LEU A 156 -11.67 2.90 -13.46
CA LEU A 156 -12.54 1.82 -13.01
C LEU A 156 -12.93 1.93 -11.53
N THR A 157 -11.99 2.24 -10.64
CA THR A 157 -12.24 2.14 -9.19
C THR A 157 -12.61 3.47 -8.57
N ASP A 158 -11.91 4.55 -8.92
CA ASP A 158 -12.20 5.88 -8.37
C ASP A 158 -11.79 7.02 -9.31
N PRO A 159 -12.72 7.56 -10.12
CA PRO A 159 -12.44 8.62 -11.08
C PRO A 159 -11.92 9.93 -10.49
N GLN A 160 -12.13 10.16 -9.20
CA GLN A 160 -11.73 11.39 -8.53
C GLN A 160 -10.43 11.25 -7.76
N TYR A 161 -9.85 10.06 -7.63
CA TYR A 161 -8.63 9.88 -6.84
C TYR A 161 -7.44 10.63 -7.44
N PHE A 162 -6.63 11.25 -6.58
CA PHE A 162 -5.56 12.17 -7.00
C PHE A 162 -4.30 11.46 -7.48
N LEU A 163 -3.87 10.40 -6.76
CA LEU A 163 -2.68 9.63 -7.07
C LEU A 163 -3.06 8.46 -7.97
N ASP A 164 -2.83 8.55 -9.28
CA ASP A 164 -3.43 7.63 -10.25
C ASP A 164 -2.43 6.84 -11.12
N THR A 165 -1.14 7.13 -10.99
CA THR A 165 -0.08 6.39 -11.67
C THR A 165 1.11 6.06 -10.75
N PRO A 166 1.79 4.92 -10.95
CA PRO A 166 3.05 4.62 -10.25
C PRO A 166 4.12 5.70 -10.48
N GLN A 167 4.17 6.29 -11.68
CA GLN A 167 5.10 7.37 -12.01
C GLN A 167 4.86 8.60 -11.14
N GLN A 168 3.61 9.04 -10.99
CA GLN A 168 3.27 10.13 -10.08
C GLN A 168 3.67 9.78 -8.64
N GLY A 169 3.41 8.54 -8.18
CA GLY A 169 3.83 8.09 -6.85
C GLY A 169 5.34 8.14 -6.63
N ARG A 170 6.13 7.77 -7.64
CA ARG A 170 7.61 7.88 -7.62
C ARG A 170 8.05 9.34 -7.53
N THR A 171 7.45 10.22 -8.33
CA THR A 171 7.79 11.65 -8.34
C THR A 171 7.44 12.34 -7.01
N LEU A 172 6.33 11.95 -6.38
CA LEU A 172 5.85 12.54 -5.13
C LEU A 172 6.43 11.86 -3.87
N SER A 173 7.18 10.77 -4.02
CA SER A 173 7.84 10.12 -2.87
C SER A 173 9.04 10.95 -2.41
N PRO A 174 9.09 11.37 -1.13
CA PRO A 174 10.21 12.14 -0.60
C PRO A 174 11.55 11.37 -0.60
N CYS A 175 11.53 10.05 -0.78
CA CYS A 175 12.72 9.20 -0.84
C CYS A 175 13.48 9.26 -2.18
N ALA A 176 12.95 9.86 -3.25
CA ALA A 176 13.67 9.98 -4.52
C ALA A 176 15.01 10.74 -4.41
N SER A 177 15.22 11.47 -3.30
CA SER A 177 16.44 12.23 -3.00
C SER A 177 16.97 12.02 -1.57
N CYS A 178 16.54 11.00 -0.82
CA CYS A 178 16.88 10.85 0.61
C CYS A 178 17.41 9.44 0.95
N PRO A 179 18.51 9.30 1.72
CA PRO A 179 19.10 7.99 2.08
C PRO A 179 18.33 7.22 3.18
N PHE A 180 17.13 7.67 3.58
CA PHE A 180 16.29 7.00 4.59
C PHE A 180 14.99 6.46 3.95
N ASP A 181 14.83 5.13 3.99
CA ASP A 181 13.80 4.33 3.28
C ASP A 181 12.46 4.18 4.06
N SER A 182 11.88 5.28 4.56
CA SER A 182 10.63 5.20 5.35
C SER A 182 9.35 5.22 4.51
N CYS A 183 9.45 5.41 3.19
CA CYS A 183 8.30 5.40 2.27
C CYS A 183 8.56 4.47 1.08
N ALA A 184 7.68 3.51 0.86
CA ALA A 184 7.70 2.61 -0.30
C ALA A 184 6.45 2.76 -1.15
N LEU A 185 6.55 2.41 -2.43
CA LEU A 185 5.40 2.40 -3.33
C LEU A 185 4.73 1.04 -3.31
N LEU A 186 3.42 1.04 -3.12
CA LEU A 186 2.58 -0.11 -3.37
C LEU A 186 2.09 -0.02 -4.82
N GLU A 187 2.59 -0.89 -5.68
CA GLU A 187 2.09 -1.01 -7.06
C GLU A 187 0.95 -2.02 -7.07
N SER A 188 -0.30 -1.55 -7.03
CA SER A 188 -1.46 -2.46 -7.08
C SER A 188 -2.04 -2.66 -8.48
N HIS A 189 -1.71 -1.83 -9.48
CA HIS A 189 -2.19 -2.03 -10.85
C HIS A 189 -1.18 -1.50 -11.89
N GLY A 190 -0.51 -2.40 -12.60
CA GLY A 190 0.38 -2.05 -13.71
C GLY A 190 -0.40 -1.62 -14.97
N PRO A 191 0.19 -0.79 -15.85
CA PRO A 191 -0.38 -0.54 -17.17
C PRO A 191 -0.33 -1.81 -18.02
N LEU A 192 -1.40 -2.09 -18.77
CA LEU A 192 -1.43 -3.17 -19.76
C LEU A 192 -0.33 -2.94 -20.84
N PRO A 193 0.25 -4.02 -21.41
CA PRO A 193 1.37 -3.91 -22.34
C PRO A 193 0.95 -3.23 -23.65
N GLY A 194 1.66 -2.16 -24.00
CA GLY A 194 1.47 -1.42 -25.26
C GLY A 194 2.41 -0.24 -25.48
N PHE A 195 3.45 -0.05 -24.66
CA PHE A 195 4.40 1.06 -24.80
C PHE A 195 5.80 0.53 -25.08
N SER A 196 6.27 0.76 -26.31
CA SER A 196 7.65 0.50 -26.72
C SER A 196 8.45 1.80 -26.61
N PRO A 197 9.60 1.82 -25.91
CA PRO A 197 10.63 2.80 -26.19
C PRO A 197 11.67 2.14 -27.09
N SER A 198 11.51 2.30 -28.40
CA SER A 198 12.61 2.19 -29.35
C SER A 198 13.63 3.30 -29.05
N GLY A 199 14.87 2.91 -28.75
CA GLY A 199 15.94 3.86 -28.47
C GLY A 199 17.24 3.16 -28.10
N SER A 200 17.81 2.45 -29.07
CA SER A 200 19.18 1.95 -29.10
C SER A 200 20.20 3.00 -28.64
N HIS A 201 21.21 2.61 -27.85
CA HIS A 201 22.64 2.91 -28.08
C HIS A 201 23.48 1.88 -27.29
N LEU A 202 24.40 1.22 -27.99
CA LEU A 202 25.37 0.23 -27.52
C LEU A 202 26.74 0.87 -27.27
N ALA A 203 27.62 0.11 -26.60
CA ALA A 203 29.07 0.27 -26.35
C ALA A 203 29.45 1.10 -25.10
N GLU A 204 30.43 0.74 -24.26
CA GLU A 204 31.57 -0.18 -24.41
C GLU A 204 32.12 -0.63 -23.03
N GLY A 205 32.91 -1.71 -23.01
CA GLY A 205 33.31 -2.44 -21.80
C GLY A 205 34.57 -1.93 -21.07
N GLY A 206 34.68 -2.30 -19.80
CA GLY A 206 35.89 -2.21 -18.98
C GLY A 206 35.81 -3.17 -17.80
N LYS A 207 36.75 -4.12 -17.72
CA LYS A 207 36.87 -5.11 -16.63
C LYS A 207 37.61 -4.51 -15.44
N THR A 208 37.01 -4.53 -14.24
CA THR A 208 37.70 -4.56 -12.95
C THR A 208 36.86 -5.36 -11.91
N GLN A 209 37.55 -6.07 -11.01
CA GLN A 209 37.07 -7.06 -10.03
C GLN A 209 36.10 -6.51 -8.95
N PRO A 210 35.37 -7.38 -8.21
CA PRO A 210 34.08 -7.04 -7.62
C PRO A 210 34.20 -6.42 -6.22
N PRO A 211 33.37 -5.41 -5.89
CA PRO A 211 33.00 -5.17 -4.51
C PRO A 211 31.58 -5.69 -4.24
N VAL A 212 31.52 -6.61 -3.28
CA VAL A 212 30.47 -6.80 -2.26
C VAL A 212 29.01 -6.62 -2.71
N THR A 213 28.31 -7.74 -2.82
CA THR A 213 26.87 -7.83 -3.05
C THR A 213 26.09 -7.09 -1.97
N ASN A 214 25.43 -5.99 -2.32
CA ASN A 214 24.35 -5.41 -1.51
C ASN A 214 23.04 -5.45 -2.29
N GLY A 215 22.00 -5.93 -1.61
CA GLY A 215 20.78 -6.49 -2.17
C GLY A 215 20.01 -5.55 -3.09
N ARG A 216 19.77 -6.02 -4.31
CA ARG A 216 18.68 -5.53 -5.16
C ARG A 216 17.37 -6.10 -4.62
N ILE A 217 16.42 -5.23 -4.26
CA ILE A 217 15.03 -5.61 -3.96
C ILE A 217 14.25 -5.64 -5.29
N PRO A 218 13.49 -6.70 -5.60
CA PRO A 218 12.90 -6.89 -6.92
C PRO A 218 11.65 -6.04 -7.17
N LEU A 219 11.43 -5.73 -8.45
CA LEU A 219 10.18 -5.23 -9.01
C LEU A 219 9.06 -6.25 -8.78
N ALA A 220 7.92 -5.83 -8.25
CA ALA A 220 6.71 -6.65 -8.18
C ALA A 220 5.89 -6.42 -9.45
N ASP A 221 6.01 -7.33 -10.42
CA ASP A 221 5.13 -7.37 -11.60
C ASP A 221 3.88 -8.21 -11.31
N HIS A 222 2.71 -7.66 -11.65
CA HIS A 222 1.44 -8.39 -11.69
C HIS A 222 0.97 -8.46 -13.15
N GLY A 223 1.31 -9.56 -13.83
CA GLY A 223 0.78 -9.89 -15.15
C GLY A 223 -0.64 -10.47 -15.04
N TRP A 224 -1.58 -9.85 -15.75
CA TRP A 224 -2.94 -10.35 -16.00
C TRP A 224 -3.12 -10.55 -17.51
N GLU A 225 -3.55 -11.75 -17.93
CA GLU A 225 -4.04 -12.05 -19.28
C GLU A 225 -5.51 -12.50 -19.17
N PRO A 226 -6.46 -11.87 -19.87
CA PRO A 226 -7.82 -12.39 -19.99
C PRO A 226 -7.87 -13.40 -21.16
N ASP A 227 -8.63 -14.47 -20.97
CA ASP A 227 -8.94 -15.54 -21.93
C ASP A 227 -7.93 -16.68 -22.13
N ARG A 228 -7.87 -17.56 -21.12
CA ARG A 228 -7.86 -19.02 -21.37
C ARG A 228 -8.91 -19.71 -20.49
N LYS A 229 -9.98 -20.21 -21.12
CA LYS A 229 -10.85 -21.22 -20.50
C LYS A 229 -10.07 -22.55 -20.45
N HIS A 230 -9.58 -22.92 -19.27
CA HIS A 230 -9.18 -24.30 -18.99
C HIS A 230 -10.36 -25.05 -18.35
N PRO A 231 -10.83 -26.17 -18.93
CA PRO A 231 -11.89 -26.96 -18.32
C PRO A 231 -11.31 -27.75 -17.13
N GLY A 232 -11.90 -27.61 -15.94
CA GLY A 232 -11.69 -28.56 -14.83
C GLY A 232 -11.14 -28.02 -13.50
N VAL A 233 -11.12 -26.71 -13.23
CA VAL A 233 -10.73 -26.17 -11.90
C VAL A 233 -11.90 -25.40 -11.30
N PRO A 234 -12.38 -25.73 -10.08
CA PRO A 234 -13.47 -25.01 -9.46
C PRO A 234 -13.02 -23.59 -9.04
N ALA A 235 -13.96 -22.64 -9.12
CA ALA A 235 -13.74 -21.21 -8.95
C ALA A 235 -13.36 -20.83 -7.50
N HIS A 236 -12.10 -21.02 -7.13
CA HIS A 236 -11.51 -20.51 -5.89
C HIS A 236 -10.00 -20.67 -5.93
N ARG A 237 -9.31 -19.69 -6.51
CA ARG A 237 -7.90 -19.37 -6.24
C ARG A 237 -7.56 -18.05 -6.93
N TRP A 238 -7.49 -17.00 -6.13
CA TRP A 238 -6.96 -15.69 -6.53
C TRP A 238 -5.77 -15.41 -5.61
N ALA A 239 -4.59 -15.21 -6.20
CA ALA A 239 -3.32 -15.15 -5.47
C ALA A 239 -2.32 -14.29 -6.24
N CYS A 240 -1.93 -13.14 -5.65
CA CYS A 240 -0.85 -12.27 -6.12
C CYS A 240 0.40 -12.48 -5.25
N ALA A 241 1.59 -12.47 -5.87
CA ALA A 241 2.86 -12.91 -5.30
C ALA A 241 3.84 -11.75 -5.05
N GLY A 242 4.57 -11.78 -3.93
CA GLY A 242 5.70 -10.88 -3.64
C GLY A 242 6.82 -11.61 -2.87
N GLY A 243 8.08 -11.40 -3.28
CA GLY A 243 9.28 -12.10 -2.80
C GLY A 243 9.94 -11.53 -1.54
N THR A 244 10.80 -12.32 -0.88
CA THR A 244 11.44 -12.03 0.42
C THR A 244 12.97 -11.91 0.34
N GLY A 245 13.56 -11.04 1.17
CA GLY A 245 14.98 -11.08 1.56
C GLY A 245 15.30 -12.18 2.62
N PRO A 246 16.58 -12.46 2.92
CA PRO A 246 17.00 -13.66 3.64
C PRO A 246 17.01 -13.49 5.17
N GLY A 247 16.59 -14.54 5.89
CA GLY A 247 16.71 -14.65 7.35
C GLY A 247 18.09 -15.16 7.82
N PRO A 248 18.41 -15.04 9.12
CA PRO A 248 19.74 -15.28 9.65
C PRO A 248 20.02 -16.78 9.84
N GLY A 249 21.20 -17.24 9.39
CA GLY A 249 21.72 -18.57 9.68
C GLY A 249 22.53 -18.55 10.98
N GLY A 250 22.17 -19.43 11.92
CA GLY A 250 23.00 -19.80 13.04
C GLY A 250 23.65 -21.17 12.80
N ALA A 251 24.96 -21.21 12.95
CA ALA A 251 25.78 -22.27 13.57
C ALA A 251 27.23 -21.77 13.58
#